data_AF-A0AAV9X228-F1
#
_entry.id   AF-A0AAV9X228-F1
#
_cell.length_a   1.000
_cell.length_b   1.000
_cell.length_c   1.000
_cell.angle_alpha   90.00
_cell.angle_beta   90.00
_cell.angle_gamma   90.00
#
_symmetry.space_group_name_H-M   'P 1'
#
loop_
_entity.id
_entity.type
_entity.pdbx_description
1 polymer ?
#
loop_
_entity_poly.entity_id
_entity_poly.type
_entity_poly.pdbx_seq_one_letter_code
_entity_poly.pdbx_strand_id
1 'polypeptide(L)'
;MPDYDLSIVIFGDGSNPAAWQGSHWAFGVQETNDSSEKGDLLQVLLLDESQKWYHFDKRENVTILDPISEGKIKIATLSSEQNKEVVRLISQEPAPRDGKKGCQDWVIECLLTLETQDFGLIPNGTVDFVSSLVRKPVTYVASQAGEKWTPTKR
;
A
#
# COMPACT_ATOMS: atom_id res chain seq x y z
N MET A 1 -2.27 12.00 21.64
CA MET A 1 -3.09 11.42 20.56
C MET A 1 -2.36 10.19 20.06
N PRO A 2 -3.05 9.17 19.52
CA PRO A 2 -2.37 7.99 19.02
C PRO A 2 -1.55 8.31 17.77
N ASP A 3 -0.48 7.55 17.58
CA ASP A 3 0.30 7.51 16.34
C ASP A 3 -0.24 6.39 15.44
N TYR A 4 -0.03 6.55 14.14
CA TYR A 4 -0.53 5.64 13.11
C TYR A 4 0.60 5.13 12.23
N ASP A 5 0.64 3.82 12.00
CA ASP A 5 1.53 3.20 11.02
C ASP A 5 0.89 3.24 9.64
N LEU A 6 1.56 3.89 8.68
CA LEU A 6 1.29 3.75 7.26
C LEU A 6 2.10 2.57 6.70
N SER A 7 1.45 1.71 5.94
CA SER A 7 2.07 0.52 5.37
C SER A 7 1.55 0.21 3.97
N ILE A 8 2.34 -0.55 3.20
CA ILE A 8 1.88 -1.20 1.96
C ILE A 8 1.57 -2.66 2.29
N VAL A 9 0.33 -3.05 2.11
CA VAL A 9 -0.16 -4.43 2.30
C VAL A 9 -0.10 -5.15 0.95
N ILE A 10 0.44 -6.37 0.95
CA ILE A 10 0.66 -7.16 -0.26
C ILE A 10 -0.23 -8.39 -0.24
N PHE A 11 -1.03 -8.56 -1.30
CA PHE A 11 -1.93 -9.68 -1.51
C PHE A 11 -1.45 -10.54 -2.69
N GLY A 12 -1.32 -11.84 -2.44
CA GLY A 12 -0.78 -12.80 -3.40
C GLY A 12 0.75 -12.76 -3.51
N ASP A 13 1.31 -13.91 -3.88
CA ASP A 13 2.76 -14.15 -3.86
C ASP A 13 3.55 -13.42 -4.95
N GLY A 14 2.88 -12.92 -5.99
CA GLY A 14 3.50 -12.27 -7.15
C GLY A 14 4.46 -13.18 -7.93
N SER A 15 4.39 -14.50 -7.75
CA SER A 15 5.36 -15.46 -8.32
C SER A 15 5.04 -15.83 -9.77
N ASN A 16 3.79 -15.65 -10.20
CA ASN A 16 3.36 -15.97 -11.56
C ASN A 16 3.85 -14.89 -12.57
N PRO A 17 4.84 -15.21 -13.43
CA PRO A 17 5.35 -14.25 -14.40
C PRO A 17 4.37 -13.96 -15.54
N ALA A 18 3.36 -14.81 -15.73
CA ALA A 18 2.29 -14.60 -16.72
C ALA A 18 1.18 -13.68 -16.19
N ALA A 19 1.12 -13.43 -14.88
CA ALA A 19 0.17 -12.48 -14.31
C ALA A 19 0.61 -11.05 -14.69
N TRP A 20 -0.28 -10.31 -15.34
CA TRP A 20 0.03 -8.98 -15.86
C TRP A 20 0.49 -7.99 -14.76
N GLN A 21 -0.01 -8.13 -13.52
CA GLN A 21 0.16 -7.13 -12.45
C GLN A 21 1.05 -7.58 -11.27
N GLY A 22 1.49 -8.84 -11.23
CA GLY A 22 2.14 -9.39 -10.03
C GLY A 22 1.16 -9.46 -8.84
N SER A 23 1.63 -9.14 -7.64
CA SER A 23 0.81 -9.07 -6.42
C SER A 23 -0.03 -7.79 -6.34
N HIS A 24 -1.20 -7.87 -5.72
CA HIS A 24 -2.03 -6.69 -5.46
C HIS A 24 -1.52 -5.91 -4.26
N TRP A 25 -1.42 -4.58 -4.38
CA TRP A 25 -0.94 -3.70 -3.31
C TRP A 25 -2.05 -2.75 -2.85
N ALA A 26 -2.07 -2.50 -1.55
CA ALA A 26 -2.96 -1.54 -0.89
C ALA A 26 -2.20 -0.74 0.17
N PHE A 27 -2.73 0.40 0.58
CA PHE A 27 -2.29 1.08 1.79
C PHE A 27 -3.06 0.56 3.00
N GLY A 28 -2.34 0.26 4.08
CA GLY A 28 -2.91 -0.01 5.40
C GLY A 28 -2.50 1.08 6.38
N VAL A 29 -3.47 1.62 7.12
CA VAL A 29 -3.28 2.61 8.19
C VAL A 29 -3.80 2.02 9.48
N GLN A 30 -2.93 1.88 10.48
CA GLN A 30 -3.28 1.27 11.78
C GLN A 30 -2.75 2.10 12.92
N GLU A 31 -3.45 2.13 14.06
CA GLU A 31 -2.90 2.71 15.27
C GLU A 31 -1.70 1.87 15.75
N THR A 32 -0.55 2.51 16.00
CA THR A 32 0.74 1.81 16.23
C THR A 32 0.72 0.88 17.46
N ASN A 33 -0.11 1.17 18.46
CA ASN A 33 -0.21 0.40 19.70
C ASN A 33 -1.47 -0.46 19.78
N ASP A 34 -2.25 -0.56 18.71
CA ASP A 34 -3.45 -1.37 18.70
C ASP A 34 -3.12 -2.83 18.34
N SER A 35 -3.34 -3.73 19.30
CA SER A 35 -3.17 -5.17 19.11
C SER A 35 -4.30 -5.84 18.32
N SER A 36 -5.35 -5.09 17.94
CA SER A 36 -6.51 -5.64 17.24
C SER A 36 -6.23 -6.05 15.80
N GLU A 37 -5.08 -5.65 15.25
CA GLU A 37 -4.71 -5.81 13.83
C GLU A 37 -5.72 -5.13 12.87
N LYS A 38 -6.61 -4.27 13.39
CA LYS A 38 -7.56 -3.51 12.59
C LYS A 38 -7.00 -2.16 12.14
N GLY A 39 -7.59 -1.61 11.10
CA GLY A 39 -7.28 -0.29 10.59
C GLY A 39 -8.05 0.03 9.31
N ASP A 40 -7.61 1.07 8.63
CA ASP A 40 -8.17 1.48 7.35
C ASP A 40 -7.33 0.89 6.21
N LEU A 41 -8.02 0.31 5.23
CA LEU A 41 -7.43 -0.21 4.00
C LEU A 41 -7.87 0.68 2.83
N LEU A 42 -6.91 1.26 2.12
CA LEU A 42 -7.13 2.11 0.94
C LEU A 42 -6.49 1.44 -0.27
N GLN A 43 -7.27 1.19 -1.31
CA GLN A 43 -6.81 0.42 -2.46
C GLN A 43 -7.52 0.81 -3.74
N VAL A 44 -6.98 0.34 -4.86
CA VAL A 44 -7.67 0.33 -6.14
C VAL A 44 -7.98 -1.10 -6.55
N LEU A 45 -9.25 -1.39 -6.83
CA LEU A 45 -9.70 -2.71 -7.23
C LEU A 45 -9.99 -2.73 -8.72
N LEU A 46 -9.65 -3.84 -9.37
CA LEU A 46 -9.91 -4.06 -10.79
C LEU A 46 -11.43 -4.10 -11.01
N LEU A 47 -11.93 -3.14 -11.78
CA LEU A 47 -13.34 -3.00 -12.16
C LEU A 47 -13.63 -3.73 -13.47
N ASP A 48 -12.73 -3.62 -14.45
CA ASP A 48 -12.86 -4.25 -15.77
C ASP A 48 -11.49 -4.76 -16.21
N GLU A 49 -11.36 -6.08 -16.37
CA GLU A 49 -10.10 -6.73 -16.77
C GLU A 49 -9.72 -6.43 -18.22
N SER A 50 -10.70 -6.34 -19.12
CA SER A 50 -10.47 -6.11 -20.55
C SER A 50 -9.95 -4.70 -20.82
N GLN A 51 -10.48 -3.72 -20.09
CA GLN A 51 -10.10 -2.32 -20.19
C GLN A 51 -9.03 -1.93 -19.16
N LYS A 52 -8.75 -2.82 -18.20
CA LYS A 52 -7.88 -2.61 -17.03
C LYS A 52 -8.25 -1.31 -16.32
N TRP A 53 -9.53 -1.17 -16.03
CA TRP A 53 -10.05 -0.06 -15.26
C TRP A 53 -10.09 -0.41 -13.80
N TYR A 54 -9.77 0.57 -12.97
CA TYR A 54 -9.82 0.42 -11.54
C TYR A 54 -10.81 1.40 -10.94
N HIS A 55 -11.26 1.06 -9.74
CA HIS A 55 -11.98 1.96 -8.87
C HIS A 55 -11.30 2.02 -7.51
N PHE A 56 -11.32 3.19 -6.90
CA PHE A 56 -10.90 3.36 -5.53
C PHE A 56 -11.88 2.65 -4.59
N ASP A 57 -11.34 2.01 -3.55
CA ASP A 57 -12.07 1.33 -2.49
C ASP A 57 -11.39 1.68 -1.16
N LYS A 58 -12.18 2.19 -0.20
CA LYS A 58 -11.74 2.45 1.17
C LYS A 58 -12.58 1.60 2.11
N ARG A 59 -11.91 0.85 2.98
CA ARG A 59 -12.55 0.06 4.03
C ARG A 59 -12.02 0.50 5.37
N GLU A 60 -12.92 0.81 6.29
CA GLU A 60 -12.57 1.29 7.62
C GLU A 60 -12.72 0.17 8.64
N ASN A 61 -11.84 0.16 9.65
CA ASN A 61 -11.89 -0.79 10.77
C ASN A 61 -11.90 -2.29 10.34
N VAL A 62 -11.08 -2.63 9.34
CA VAL A 62 -10.90 -3.99 8.82
C VAL A 62 -9.57 -4.59 9.28
N THR A 63 -9.49 -5.93 9.34
CA THR A 63 -8.21 -6.62 9.59
C THR A 63 -7.26 -6.36 8.43
N ILE A 64 -6.11 -5.72 8.72
CA ILE A 64 -5.15 -5.32 7.68
C ILE A 64 -4.34 -6.51 7.18
N LEU A 65 -3.88 -7.36 8.10
CA LEU A 65 -3.21 -8.62 7.77
C LEU A 65 -4.24 -9.75 7.73
N ASP A 66 -5.13 -9.69 6.73
CA ASP A 66 -6.10 -10.76 6.46
C ASP A 66 -5.39 -12.04 5.96
N PRO A 67 -5.91 -13.26 6.21
CA PRO A 67 -5.31 -14.52 5.70
C PRO A 67 -5.00 -14.57 4.20
N ILE A 68 -5.64 -13.75 3.35
CA ILE A 68 -5.32 -13.66 1.92
C ILE A 68 -4.15 -12.71 1.59
N SER A 69 -3.63 -11.99 2.59
CA SER A 69 -2.43 -11.17 2.48
C SER A 69 -1.17 -11.99 2.78
N GLU A 70 -0.07 -11.59 2.18
CA GLU A 70 1.25 -12.18 2.43
C GLU A 70 1.98 -11.46 3.58
N GLY A 71 1.73 -10.16 3.71
CA GLY A 71 2.29 -9.31 4.75
C GLY A 71 2.22 -7.83 4.37
N LYS A 72 2.92 -7.01 5.15
CA LYS A 72 2.99 -5.56 4.91
C LYS A 72 4.39 -5.00 5.10
N ILE A 73 4.68 -3.91 4.39
CA ILE A 73 5.88 -3.10 4.55
C ILE A 73 5.50 -1.82 5.29
N LYS A 74 6.09 -1.57 6.47
CA LYS A 74 5.92 -0.28 7.15
C LYS A 74 6.65 0.84 6.40
N ILE A 75 5.94 1.92 6.13
CA ILE A 75 6.45 3.10 5.41
C ILE A 75 6.80 4.22 6.38
N ALA A 76 5.88 4.58 7.27
CA ALA A 76 6.04 5.68 8.21
C ALA A 76 5.22 5.47 9.48
N THR A 77 5.59 6.18 10.54
CA THR A 77 4.73 6.46 11.70
C THR A 77 4.26 7.89 11.59
N LEU A 78 2.96 8.13 11.75
CA LEU A 78 2.27 9.38 11.49
C LEU A 78 1.59 9.88 12.77
N SER A 79 1.62 11.19 13.01
CA SER A 79 0.72 11.82 13.99
C SER A 79 -0.74 11.70 13.53
N SER A 80 -1.69 12.02 14.41
CA SER A 80 -3.11 12.08 14.03
C SER A 80 -3.40 13.10 12.91
N GLU A 81 -2.72 14.26 12.88
CA GLU A 81 -2.88 15.21 11.78
C GLU A 81 -2.28 14.69 10.48
N GLN A 82 -1.07 14.13 10.53
CA GLN A 82 -0.41 13.54 9.35
C GLN A 82 -1.24 12.39 8.78
N ASN A 83 -1.82 11.55 9.63
CA ASN A 83 -2.69 10.46 9.20
C ASN A 83 -3.91 10.97 8.42
N LYS A 84 -4.61 11.98 8.95
CA LYS A 84 -5.75 12.59 8.25
C LYS A 84 -5.36 13.11 6.87
N GLU A 85 -4.20 13.75 6.78
CA GLU A 85 -3.70 14.30 5.52
C GLU A 85 -3.29 13.20 4.53
N VAL A 86 -2.60 12.16 4.99
CA VAL A 86 -2.26 10.97 4.18
C VAL A 86 -3.52 10.31 3.61
N VAL A 87 -4.52 10.05 4.46
CA VAL A 87 -5.80 9.45 4.03
C VAL A 87 -6.50 10.35 3.01
N ARG A 88 -6.49 11.68 3.23
CA ARG A 88 -7.08 12.65 2.30
C ARG A 88 -6.40 12.62 0.94
N LEU A 89 -5.06 12.66 0.90
CA LEU A 89 -4.27 12.67 -0.34
C LEU A 89 -4.42 11.37 -1.12
N ILE A 90 -4.28 10.21 -0.46
CA ILE A 90 -4.48 8.90 -1.09
C ILE A 90 -5.89 8.77 -1.67
N SER A 91 -6.91 9.23 -0.94
CA SER A 91 -8.31 9.17 -1.42
C SER A 91 -8.61 10.11 -2.60
N GLN A 92 -7.74 11.09 -2.86
CA GLN A 92 -7.87 12.02 -3.98
C GLN A 92 -7.08 11.57 -5.22
N GLU A 93 -6.16 10.63 -5.07
CA GLU A 93 -5.40 10.09 -6.19
C GLU A 93 -6.34 9.31 -7.13
N PRO A 94 -6.46 9.71 -8.41
CA PRO A 94 -7.37 9.06 -9.34
C PRO A 94 -7.01 7.59 -9.56
N ALA A 95 -8.02 6.71 -9.48
CA ALA A 95 -7.85 5.31 -9.83
C ALA A 95 -7.47 5.16 -11.33
N PRO A 96 -6.52 4.27 -11.68
CA PRO A 96 -6.11 4.08 -13.07
C PRO A 96 -7.25 3.65 -14.00
N ARG A 97 -7.34 4.29 -15.17
CA ARG A 97 -8.32 3.96 -16.24
C ARG A 97 -7.73 4.01 -17.64
N ASP A 98 -6.40 3.95 -17.75
CA ASP A 98 -5.66 4.17 -18.99
C ASP A 98 -5.27 2.88 -19.73
N GLY A 99 -5.65 1.71 -19.20
CA GLY A 99 -5.29 0.42 -19.78
C GLY A 99 -3.84 -0.02 -19.55
N LYS A 100 -3.04 0.79 -18.85
CA LYS A 100 -1.58 0.64 -18.73
C LYS A 100 -1.13 0.49 -17.29
N LYS A 101 -1.63 1.34 -16.39
CA LYS A 101 -1.25 1.35 -14.98
C LYS A 101 -2.11 0.38 -14.17
N GLY A 102 -1.51 -0.25 -13.17
CA GLY A 102 -2.18 -1.13 -12.22
C GLY A 102 -2.17 -0.61 -10.78
N CYS A 103 -2.49 -1.50 -9.83
CA CYS A 103 -2.53 -1.15 -8.41
C CYS A 103 -1.16 -0.76 -7.84
N GLN A 104 -0.08 -1.42 -8.28
CA GLN A 104 1.27 -1.08 -7.85
C GLN A 104 1.69 0.31 -8.36
N ASP A 105 1.35 0.65 -9.61
CA ASP A 105 1.64 1.98 -10.17
C ASP A 105 0.87 3.08 -9.39
N TRP A 106 -0.40 2.86 -9.09
CA TRP A 106 -1.20 3.79 -8.28
C TRP A 106 -0.62 4.00 -6.87
N VAL A 107 -0.08 2.94 -6.24
CA VAL A 107 0.65 3.07 -4.97
C VAL A 107 1.89 3.95 -5.12
N ILE A 108 2.66 3.79 -6.20
CA ILE A 108 3.82 4.64 -6.47
C ILE A 108 3.41 6.12 -6.67
N GLU A 109 2.33 6.38 -7.39
CA GLU A 109 1.80 7.74 -7.61
C GLU A 109 1.37 8.40 -6.30
N CYS A 110 0.67 7.66 -5.43
CA CYS A 110 0.36 8.13 -4.09
C CYS A 110 1.63 8.47 -3.30
N LEU A 111 2.63 7.57 -3.30
CA LEU A 111 3.88 7.79 -2.56
C LEU A 111 4.65 9.00 -3.08
N LEU A 112 4.67 9.23 -4.39
CA LEU A 112 5.26 10.44 -4.99
C LEU A 112 4.66 11.70 -4.38
N THR A 113 3.33 11.78 -4.32
CA THR A 113 2.62 12.90 -3.69
C THR A 113 3.01 13.05 -2.21
N LEU A 114 2.99 11.95 -1.45
CA LEU A 114 3.29 11.97 0.00
C LEU A 114 4.74 12.33 0.32
N GLU A 115 5.70 11.98 -0.54
CA GLU A 115 7.14 12.23 -0.37
C GLU A 115 7.57 13.64 -0.83
N THR A 116 6.78 14.30 -1.69
CA THR A 116 7.13 15.65 -2.17
C THR A 116 7.48 16.62 -1.05
N GLN A 117 8.35 17.59 -1.33
CA GLN A 117 8.73 18.63 -0.36
C GLN A 117 7.54 19.43 0.18
N ASP A 118 6.47 19.54 -0.61
CA ASP A 118 5.26 20.27 -0.23
C ASP A 118 4.49 19.58 0.92
N PHE A 119 4.57 18.25 1.01
CA PHE A 119 3.87 17.47 2.04
C PHE A 119 4.83 16.86 3.08
N GLY A 120 5.93 16.23 2.64
CA GLY A 120 6.94 15.64 3.51
C GLY A 120 6.37 14.65 4.53
N LEU A 121 5.33 13.88 4.16
CA LEU A 121 4.58 13.01 5.06
C LEU A 121 5.23 11.64 5.26
N ILE A 122 6.13 11.26 4.35
CA ILE A 122 6.90 10.01 4.43
C ILE A 122 8.40 10.29 4.24
N PRO A 123 9.29 9.38 4.67
CA PRO A 123 10.73 9.60 4.57
C PRO A 123 11.22 9.71 3.12
N ASN A 124 12.23 10.56 2.88
CA ASN A 124 12.91 10.66 1.59
C ASN A 124 13.57 9.32 1.18
N GLY A 125 13.54 9.01 -0.12
CA GLY A 125 13.95 7.74 -0.71
C GLY A 125 12.90 6.63 -0.64
N THR A 126 11.68 6.90 -0.14
CA THR A 126 10.62 5.89 -0.06
C THR A 126 10.14 5.49 -1.46
N VAL A 127 9.89 6.44 -2.37
CA VAL A 127 9.43 6.08 -3.71
C VAL A 127 10.47 5.27 -4.46
N ASP A 128 11.75 5.66 -4.40
CA ASP A 128 12.83 4.92 -5.06
C ASP A 128 12.93 3.50 -4.52
N PHE A 129 12.86 3.34 -3.19
CA PHE A 129 12.87 2.04 -2.55
C PHE A 129 11.68 1.18 -3.00
N VAL A 130 10.44 1.68 -2.88
CA VAL A 130 9.23 0.91 -3.21
C VAL A 130 9.16 0.61 -4.71
N SER A 131 9.58 1.53 -5.58
CA SER A 131 9.62 1.34 -7.03
C SER A 131 10.54 0.18 -7.43
N SER A 132 11.63 -0.05 -6.70
CA SER A 132 12.53 -1.19 -6.93
C SER A 132 11.88 -2.56 -6.68
N LEU A 133 10.76 -2.58 -5.96
CA LEU A 133 10.02 -3.78 -5.54
C LEU A 133 8.86 -4.13 -6.48
N VAL A 134 8.50 -3.22 -7.38
CA VAL A 134 7.39 -3.40 -8.34
C VAL A 134 7.59 -4.67 -9.15
N ARG A 135 6.51 -5.46 -9.27
CA ARG A 135 6.44 -6.77 -9.94
C ARG A 135 7.43 -7.83 -9.44
N LYS A 136 8.01 -7.65 -8.24
CA LYS A 136 8.84 -8.67 -7.61
C LYS A 136 7.99 -9.66 -6.81
N PRO A 137 8.40 -10.94 -6.70
CA PRO A 137 7.75 -11.90 -5.82
C PRO A 137 7.81 -11.45 -4.37
N VAL A 138 6.81 -11.80 -3.57
CA VAL A 138 6.72 -11.35 -2.17
C VAL A 138 7.92 -11.80 -1.32
N THR A 139 8.53 -12.95 -1.64
CA THR A 139 9.75 -13.42 -0.97
C THR A 139 10.93 -12.47 -1.18
N TYR A 140 11.05 -11.92 -2.38
CA TYR A 140 12.05 -10.88 -2.69
C TYR A 140 11.71 -9.59 -1.96
N VAL A 141 10.44 -9.18 -2.00
CA VAL A 141 9.96 -7.97 -1.33
C VAL A 141 10.23 -8.01 0.18
N ALA A 142 9.85 -9.10 0.85
CA ALA A 142 10.11 -9.32 2.27
C ALA A 142 11.61 -9.28 2.59
N SER A 143 12.44 -9.91 1.76
CA SER A 143 13.89 -9.90 1.92
C SER A 143 14.50 -8.49 1.79
N GLN A 144 14.00 -7.65 0.88
CA GLN A 144 14.50 -6.28 0.71
C GLN A 144 13.95 -5.32 1.77
N ALA A 145 12.71 -5.53 2.23
CA ALA A 145 12.09 -4.74 3.29
C ALA A 145 12.73 -5.01 4.67
N GLY A 146 13.26 -6.21 4.91
CA GLY A 146 13.97 -6.55 6.13
C GLY A 146 13.11 -6.28 7.38
N GLU A 147 13.61 -5.46 8.30
CA GLU A 147 12.91 -5.10 9.53
C GLU A 147 11.59 -4.33 9.31
N LYS A 148 11.40 -3.72 8.13
CA LYS A 148 10.14 -3.06 7.79
C LYS A 148 9.03 -4.04 7.41
N TRP A 149 9.37 -5.31 7.18
CA TRP A 149 8.41 -6.36 6.81
C TRP A 149 7.73 -6.95 8.03
N THR A 150 6.40 -7.05 7.98
CA THR A 150 5.61 -7.85 8.92
C THR A 150 4.84 -8.92 8.14
N PRO A 151 5.14 -10.21 8.31
CA PRO A 151 4.42 -11.28 7.64
C PRO A 151 3.01 -11.46 8.23
N THR A 152 2.08 -11.87 7.38
CA THR A 152 0.75 -12.31 7.85
C THR A 152 0.89 -13.62 8.62
N LYS A 153 0.30 -13.68 9.81
CA LYS A 153 0.23 -14.93 10.59
C LYS A 153 -0.80 -15.86 9.96
N ARG A 154 -0.44 -17.11 9.76
CA ARG A 154 -1.30 -18.17 9.21
C ARG A 154 -1.56 -19.23 10.27
#